data_AF-A0A9D5TM76-F1
#
_entry.id   AF-A0A9D5TM76-F1
#
_cell.length_a   1.000
_cell.length_b   1.000
_cell.length_c   1.000
_cell.angle_alpha   90.00
_cell.angle_beta   90.00
_cell.angle_gamma   90.00
#
_symmetry.space_group_name_H-M   'P 1'
#
loop_
_entity.id
_entity.type
_entity.pdbx_description
1 polymer ?
#
loop_
_entity_poly.entity_id
_entity_poly.type
_entity_poly.pdbx_seq_one_letter_code
_entity_poly.pdbx_strand_id
1 'polypeptide(L)' 'MNFATIVVTAIVGVIFVAIVVNEIRKKKKGVHSCSCGGSCSGCAMHGSCHKT' A
#
# COMPACT_ATOMS: atom_id res chain seq x y z
N MET A 1 2.86 34.33 -6.19
CA MET A 1 2.22 33.13 -5.62
C MET A 1 1.32 33.59 -4.48
N ASN A 2 0.03 33.24 -4.51
CA ASN A 2 -0.91 33.73 -3.50
C ASN A 2 -0.91 32.78 -2.30
N PHE A 3 -1.05 33.32 -1.08
CA PHE A 3 -1.13 32.52 0.15
C PHE A 3 -2.21 31.42 0.05
N ALA A 4 -3.35 31.75 -0.56
CA ALA A 4 -4.42 30.79 -0.85
C ALA A 4 -3.95 29.59 -1.70
N THR A 5 -3.12 29.83 -2.72
CA THR A 5 -2.59 28.76 -3.58
C THR A 5 -1.67 27.84 -2.80
N ILE A 6 -0.83 28.38 -1.91
CA ILE A 6 0.09 27.59 -1.07
C ILE A 6 -0.70 26.70 -0.11
N VAL A 7 -1.77 27.22 0.49
CA VAL A 7 -2.63 26.46 1.41
C VAL A 7 -3.32 25.31 0.68
N VAL A 8 -3.88 25.57 -0.50
CA VAL A 8 -4.58 24.54 -1.29
C VAL A 8 -3.61 23.44 -1.73
N THR A 9 -2.43 23.79 -2.24
CA THR A 9 -1.45 22.77 -2.68
C THR A 9 -0.88 21.97 -1.51
N ALA A 10 -0.70 22.58 -0.33
CA ALA A 10 -0.27 21.87 0.86
C ALA A 10 -1.30 20.82 1.31
N ILE A 11 -2.59 21.16 1.33
CA ILE A 11 -3.67 20.24 1.72
C ILE A 11 -3.72 19.04 0.76
N VAL A 12 -3.74 19.30 -0.55
CA VAL A 12 -3.77 18.24 -1.57
C VAL A 12 -2.52 17.36 -1.47
N GLY A 13 -1.34 17.96 -1.28
CA GLY A 13 -0.08 17.23 -1.11
C GLY A 13 -0.10 16.30 0.10
N VAL A 14 -0.60 16.76 1.25
CA VAL A 14 -0.70 15.95 2.48
C VAL A 14 -1.63 14.75 2.26
N ILE A 15 -2.81 14.96 1.66
CA ILE A 15 -3.75 13.87 1.38
C ILE A 15 -3.14 12.84 0.43
N PHE A 16 -2.49 13.29 -0.65
CA PHE A 16 -1.83 12.41 -1.61
C PHE A 16 -0.73 11.58 -0.95
N VAL A 17 0.15 12.20 -0.17
CA VAL A 17 1.22 11.50 0.56
C VAL A 17 0.64 10.50 1.56
N ALA A 18 -0.43 10.85 2.28
CA ALA A 18 -1.08 9.95 3.23
C ALA A 18 -1.63 8.69 2.55
N ILE A 19 -2.26 8.83 1.37
CA ILE A 19 -2.77 7.68 0.59
C ILE A 19 -1.61 6.78 0.16
N VAL A 20 -0.57 7.35 -0.45
CA VAL A 20 0.59 6.59 -0.94
C VAL A 20 1.30 5.87 0.22
N VAL A 21 1.52 6.56 1.33
CA VAL A 21 2.14 5.96 2.53
C VAL A 21 1.26 4.87 3.11
N ASN A 22 -0.06 5.05 3.17
CA ASN A 22 -0.97 4.01 3.66
C ASN A 22 -0.93 2.77 2.77
N GLU A 23 -0.91 2.94 1.45
CA GLU A 23 -0.76 1.85 0.47
C GLU A 23 0.58 1.13 0.62
N ILE A 24 1.69 1.86 0.74
CA ILE A 24 3.02 1.26 0.98
C ILE A 24 3.07 0.53 2.32
N ARG A 25 2.47 1.10 3.37
CA ARG A 25 2.39 0.46 4.69
C ARG A 25 1.50 -0.77 4.66
N LYS A 26 0.39 -0.76 3.94
CA LYS A 26 -0.47 -1.95 3.70
C LYS A 26 0.30 -3.04 2.96
N LYS A 27 1.08 -2.68 1.94
CA LYS A 27 1.98 -3.62 1.23
C LYS A 27 3.07 -4.17 2.15
N LYS A 28 3.72 -3.34 2.98
CA LYS A 28 4.76 -3.76 3.93
C LYS A 28 4.23 -4.58 5.10
N LYS A 29 3.01 -4.32 5.57
CA LYS A 29 2.35 -5.09 6.63
C LYS A 29 1.85 -6.46 6.16
N GLY A 30 2.15 -6.86 4.92
CA GLY A 30 1.71 -8.15 4.39
C GLY A 30 0.20 -8.22 4.14
N VAL A 31 -0.50 -7.08 4.09
CA VAL A 31 -1.92 -7.01 3.68
C VAL A 31 -2.04 -7.09 2.15
N HIS A 32 -1.01 -7.58 1.46
CA HIS A 32 -1.25 -8.28 0.22
C HIS A 32 -1.81 -9.64 0.64
N SER A 33 -3.13 -9.72 0.71
CA SER A 33 -3.86 -10.95 0.95
C SER A 33 -3.47 -11.94 -0.14
N CYS A 34 -2.41 -12.71 0.10
CA CYS A 34 -2.45 -14.09 -0.30
C CYS A 34 -3.64 -14.65 0.47
N SER A 35 -4.79 -14.77 -0.21
CA SER A 35 -6.06 -15.20 0.40
C SER A 35 -6.03 -16.68 0.85
N CYS A 36 -4.87 -17.33 0.73
CA CYS A 36 -4.55 -18.58 1.39
C CYS A 36 -4.47 -18.32 2.90
N GLY A 37 -5.62 -18.30 3.58
CA GLY A 37 -5.75 -18.21 5.03
C GLY A 37 -5.12 -19.41 5.75
N GLY A 38 -3.79 -19.52 5.69
CA GLY A 38 -3.00 -20.63 6.23
C GLY A 38 -2.82 -21.82 5.28
N SER A 39 -3.49 -21.86 4.12
CA SER A 39 -3.44 -22.98 3.16
C SER A 39 -2.65 -22.62 1.90
N CYS A 40 -1.33 -22.42 2.02
CA CYS A 40 -0.47 -22.13 0.86
C CYS A 40 -0.23 -23.37 -0.04
N SER A 41 -0.49 -24.59 0.44
CA SER A 41 -0.15 -25.84 -0.25
C SER A 41 -0.86 -26.04 -1.60
N GLY A 42 -2.02 -25.41 -1.84
CA GLY A 42 -2.78 -25.48 -3.09
C GLY A 42 -2.91 -24.15 -3.84
N CYS A 43 -2.19 -23.10 -3.42
CA CYS A 43 -2.24 -21.81 -4.08
C CYS A 43 -1.45 -21.87 -5.41
N ALA A 44 -2.04 -21.42 -6.52
CA ALA A 44 -1.38 -21.38 -7.83
C ALA A 44 -0.06 -20.57 -7.84
N MET A 45 0.15 -19.74 -6.82
CA MET A 45 1.36 -18.91 -6.63
C MET A 45 2.26 -19.39 -5.47
N HIS A 46 2.07 -20.62 -4.95
CA HIS A 46 2.86 -21.18 -3.83
C HIS A 46 4.38 -21.01 -4.04
N GLY A 47 4.89 -21.35 -5.22
CA GLY A 47 6.32 -21.28 -5.55
C GLY A 47 6.92 -19.87 -5.67
N SER A 48 6.08 -18.82 -5.69
CA SER A 48 6.55 -17.42 -5.74
C SER A 48 6.47 -16.72 -4.38
N CYS A 49 5.57 -17.17 -3.50
CA CYS A 49 5.36 -16.56 -2.18
C CYS A 49 6.35 -17.05 -1.12
N HIS A 50 6.76 -18.32 -1.18
CA HIS A 50 7.89 -18.83 -0.41
C HIS A 50 9.01 -19.19 -1.38
N LYS A 51 9.93 -18.25 -1.60
CA LYS A 51 11.21 -18.56 -2.22
C LYS A 51 12.02 -19.31 -1.15
N THR A 52 12.18 -20.62 -1.34
CA THR A 52 13.10 -21.50 -0.59
C THR A 52 14.41 -20.81 -0.27
#